data_AF-A0A543NFR4-F1
#
_entry.id   AF-A0A543NFR4-F1
#
_cell.length_a   1.000
_cell.length_b   1.000
_cell.length_c   1.000
_cell.angle_alpha   90.00
_cell.angle_beta   90.00
_cell.angle_gamma   90.00
#
_symmetry.space_group_name_H-M   'P 1'
#
loop_
_entity.id
_entity.type
_entity.pdbx_description
1 polymer ?
#
loop_
_entity_poly.entity_id
_entity_poly.type
_entity_poly.pdbx_seq_one_letter_code
_entity_poly.pdbx_strand_id
1 'polypeptide(L)'
;MRVSYAIRAHPDRADLVADLLARLGLDETHVVWDRWGDSWDTGRRAWQAHDPDADWHLVIEDDAIVSRDLLPAVEQTVETLPEQSVLSLYLGREGSRGIAAAAERATTRGAAWVQAPHLVWGVAIAAPTASIPAMLDWCDRLEWPSRVYDTRLAAYYQHRAWPAWYPVPSWVDHGGAPSLLGRGARRQALAFVGADASALEELGRDGGVVRARTRTRKETTVSDTDLVIAKTSAVVRHHGRRAVIQKGTTVAEKGADIVRDHEHLWEPIRVDYPAEQGSRGRRVEDTTAAPGQVREADTTVAAAPKEEPTTEAPAEPTTKQVRRWAKEQGYEVPSSGKLPEDLVAAYKRAHGGGW
;
A
#
# COMPACT_ATOMS: atom_id res chain seq x y z
N MET A 1 -15.80 16.45 17.31
CA MET A 1 -14.60 16.62 16.47
C MET A 1 -15.05 17.08 15.09
N ARG A 2 -14.31 17.97 14.43
CA ARG A 2 -14.62 18.43 13.08
C ARG A 2 -13.94 17.55 12.04
N VAL A 3 -14.68 17.19 10.99
CA VAL A 3 -14.18 16.40 9.87
C VAL A 3 -14.25 17.25 8.60
N SER A 4 -13.19 17.22 7.79
CA SER A 4 -13.19 17.77 6.43
C SER A 4 -13.27 16.65 5.40
N TYR A 5 -13.71 16.96 4.18
CA TYR A 5 -14.09 15.97 3.18
C TYR A 5 -13.45 16.24 1.83
N ALA A 6 -13.05 15.20 1.12
CA ALA A 6 -12.69 15.28 -0.28
C ALA A 6 -13.16 14.03 -1.05
N ILE A 7 -13.60 14.22 -2.28
CA ILE A 7 -13.88 13.14 -3.24
C ILE A 7 -12.73 13.10 -4.24
N ARG A 8 -12.07 11.95 -4.39
CA ARG A 8 -11.10 11.73 -5.46
C ARG A 8 -11.80 11.11 -6.66
N ALA A 9 -11.68 11.74 -7.82
CA ALA A 9 -12.47 11.37 -8.98
C ALA A 9 -11.68 11.34 -10.28
N HIS A 10 -12.07 10.45 -11.18
CA HIS A 10 -11.65 10.45 -12.58
C HIS A 10 -12.70 11.14 -13.46
N PRO A 11 -12.30 11.97 -14.44
CA PRO A 11 -13.25 12.67 -15.33
C PRO A 11 -14.27 11.73 -16.02
N ASP A 12 -13.84 10.54 -16.45
CA ASP A 12 -14.71 9.52 -17.05
C ASP A 12 -15.83 8.99 -16.12
N ARG A 13 -15.81 9.37 -14.83
CA ARG A 13 -16.80 8.99 -13.82
C ARG A 13 -17.61 10.20 -13.30
N ALA A 14 -17.64 11.30 -14.06
CA ALA A 14 -18.31 12.52 -13.63
C ALA A 14 -19.78 12.33 -13.21
N ASP A 15 -20.52 11.47 -13.92
CA ASP A 15 -21.90 11.17 -13.56
C ASP A 15 -22.03 10.52 -12.17
N LEU A 16 -21.10 9.63 -11.80
CA LEU A 16 -21.08 8.99 -10.48
C LEU A 16 -20.78 10.00 -9.36
N VAL A 17 -19.91 10.98 -9.66
CA VAL A 17 -19.56 12.05 -8.71
C VAL A 17 -20.77 12.94 -8.44
N ALA A 18 -21.55 13.30 -9.46
CA ALA A 18 -22.75 14.12 -9.29
C ALA A 18 -23.76 13.44 -8.34
N ASP A 19 -23.99 12.14 -8.50
CA ASP A 19 -24.85 11.36 -7.61
C ASP A 19 -24.28 11.28 -6.18
N LEU A 20 -22.97 11.07 -6.06
CA LEU A 20 -22.28 10.99 -4.76
C LEU A 20 -22.33 12.33 -4.00
N LEU A 21 -22.09 13.45 -4.68
CA LEU A 21 -22.20 14.81 -4.12
C LEU A 21 -23.61 15.07 -3.59
N ALA A 22 -24.62 14.78 -4.41
CA ALA A 22 -26.02 14.94 -4.02
C ALA A 22 -26.37 14.08 -2.79
N ARG A 23 -25.86 12.84 -2.73
CA ARG A 23 -26.10 11.92 -1.61
C ARG A 23 -25.44 12.38 -0.31
N LEU A 24 -24.26 13.00 -0.40
CA LEU A 24 -23.50 13.48 0.76
C LEU A 24 -23.88 14.91 1.16
N GLY A 25 -24.66 15.64 0.35
CA GLY A 25 -24.94 17.05 0.57
C GLY A 25 -23.71 17.94 0.38
N LEU A 26 -22.78 17.53 -0.49
CA LEU A 26 -21.56 18.26 -0.83
C LEU A 26 -21.69 18.94 -2.19
N ASP A 27 -20.76 19.85 -2.49
CA ASP A 27 -20.64 20.51 -3.79
C ASP A 27 -19.29 20.20 -4.46
N GLU A 28 -19.14 20.65 -5.71
CA GLU A 28 -17.95 20.46 -6.55
C GLU A 28 -16.65 20.96 -5.91
N THR A 29 -16.69 21.85 -4.91
CA THR A 29 -15.47 22.33 -4.24
C THR A 29 -14.79 21.22 -3.43
N HIS A 30 -15.50 20.13 -3.14
CA HIS A 30 -14.99 18.95 -2.46
C HIS A 30 -14.37 17.93 -3.42
N VAL A 31 -14.41 18.15 -4.75
CA VAL A 31 -13.94 17.17 -5.73
C VAL A 31 -12.52 17.48 -6.20
N VAL A 32 -11.65 16.48 -6.07
CA VAL A 32 -10.29 16.48 -6.60
C VAL A 32 -10.23 15.59 -7.83
N TRP A 33 -10.33 16.24 -9.00
CA TRP A 33 -10.30 15.59 -10.30
C TRP A 33 -8.90 15.10 -10.69
N ASP A 34 -8.84 13.90 -11.26
CA ASP A 34 -7.66 13.33 -11.88
C ASP A 34 -7.29 14.11 -13.15
N ARG A 35 -6.01 14.47 -13.26
CA ARG A 35 -5.47 15.26 -14.37
C ARG A 35 -4.74 14.39 -15.41
N TRP A 36 -4.21 13.24 -15.00
CA TRP A 36 -3.15 12.54 -15.72
C TRP A 36 -3.33 11.01 -15.82
N GLY A 37 -4.42 10.46 -15.29
CA GLY A 37 -4.57 9.03 -15.02
C GLY A 37 -3.58 8.54 -13.96
N ASP A 38 -3.29 9.36 -12.96
CA ASP A 38 -2.32 9.03 -11.90
C ASP A 38 -3.02 9.00 -10.53
N SER A 39 -3.42 7.79 -10.14
CA SER A 39 -4.16 7.51 -8.91
C SER A 39 -3.46 8.06 -7.66
N TRP A 40 -2.11 8.06 -7.61
CA TRP A 40 -1.37 8.67 -6.49
C TRP A 40 -1.43 10.19 -6.54
N ASP A 41 -1.22 10.84 -7.69
CA ASP A 41 -1.32 12.32 -7.77
C ASP A 41 -2.69 12.80 -7.29
N THR A 42 -3.75 12.16 -7.75
CA THR A 42 -5.13 12.50 -7.39
C THR A 42 -5.39 12.23 -5.91
N GLY A 43 -4.97 11.07 -5.39
CA GLY A 43 -5.08 10.74 -3.97
C GLY A 43 -4.29 11.71 -3.07
N ARG A 44 -3.05 12.03 -3.45
CA ARG A 44 -2.17 12.97 -2.74
C ARG A 44 -2.81 14.34 -2.63
N ARG A 45 -3.38 14.87 -3.72
CA ARG A 45 -4.10 16.14 -3.72
C ARG A 45 -5.38 16.11 -2.89
N ALA A 46 -6.12 14.98 -2.91
CA ALA A 46 -7.30 14.81 -2.07
C ALA A 46 -6.95 14.93 -0.59
N TRP A 47 -5.92 14.20 -0.12
CA TRP A 47 -5.44 14.33 1.26
C TRP A 47 -4.86 15.72 1.58
N GLN A 48 -4.21 16.38 0.61
CA GLN A 48 -3.69 17.73 0.79
C GLN A 48 -4.81 18.78 0.91
N ALA A 49 -6.03 18.49 0.43
CA ALA A 49 -7.17 19.40 0.47
C ALA A 49 -7.90 19.44 1.82
N HIS A 50 -7.36 18.80 2.87
CA HIS A 50 -7.95 18.88 4.21
C HIS A 50 -8.05 20.34 4.70
N ASP A 51 -9.11 20.63 5.45
CA ASP A 51 -9.18 21.86 6.26
C ASP A 51 -8.14 21.75 7.37
N PRO A 52 -7.14 22.65 7.46
CA PRO A 52 -6.11 22.59 8.49
C PRO A 52 -6.68 22.77 9.91
N ASP A 53 -7.88 23.34 10.05
CA ASP A 53 -8.53 23.50 11.34
C ASP A 53 -9.45 22.30 11.70
N ALA A 54 -9.65 21.34 10.79
CA ALA A 54 -10.38 20.10 11.09
C ALA A 54 -9.50 19.13 11.90
N ASP A 55 -10.12 18.27 12.70
CA ASP A 55 -9.42 17.25 13.48
C ASP A 55 -9.12 16.01 12.63
N TRP A 56 -10.03 15.69 11.70
CA TRP A 56 -9.95 14.55 10.79
C TRP A 56 -10.25 14.98 9.35
N HIS A 57 -9.77 14.17 8.40
CA HIS A 57 -10.08 14.33 6.99
C HIS A 57 -10.52 12.99 6.40
N LEU A 58 -11.63 12.98 5.67
CA LEU A 58 -12.19 11.82 4.97
C LEU A 58 -12.02 11.99 3.45
N VAL A 59 -11.37 11.01 2.82
CA VAL A 59 -11.26 10.91 1.36
C VAL A 59 -12.12 9.76 0.85
N ILE A 60 -12.99 10.03 -0.13
CA ILE A 60 -13.96 9.09 -0.72
C ILE A 60 -13.66 8.91 -2.22
N GLU A 61 -13.73 7.68 -2.73
CA GLU A 61 -13.63 7.40 -4.17
C GLU A 61 -14.93 7.71 -4.94
N ASP A 62 -14.79 8.15 -6.19
CA ASP A 62 -15.90 8.50 -7.09
C ASP A 62 -16.92 7.39 -7.40
N ASP A 63 -16.57 6.11 -7.23
CA ASP A 63 -17.49 4.99 -7.40
C ASP A 63 -18.06 4.47 -6.08
N ALA A 64 -17.93 5.21 -4.97
CA ALA A 64 -18.51 4.81 -3.69
C ALA A 64 -20.06 4.84 -3.73
N ILE A 65 -20.68 3.75 -3.31
CA ILE A 65 -22.08 3.74 -2.88
C ILE A 65 -22.08 3.97 -1.38
N VAL A 66 -22.76 5.03 -0.93
CA VAL A 66 -22.78 5.45 0.48
C VAL A 66 -24.15 5.28 1.11
N SER A 67 -24.16 4.92 2.40
CA SER A 67 -25.37 4.92 3.22
C SER A 67 -25.87 6.33 3.50
N ARG A 68 -27.15 6.48 3.88
CA ARG A 68 -27.67 7.76 4.38
C ARG A 68 -26.94 8.16 5.66
N ASP A 69 -26.88 9.46 5.92
CA ASP A 69 -26.29 10.03 7.13
C ASP A 69 -24.81 9.64 7.34
N LEU A 70 -24.08 9.35 6.25
CA LEU A 70 -22.67 8.93 6.32
C LEU A 70 -21.81 9.97 7.04
N LEU A 71 -21.88 11.24 6.65
CA LEU A 71 -21.00 12.28 7.20
C LEU A 71 -21.26 12.51 8.71
N PRO A 72 -22.52 12.70 9.17
CA PRO A 72 -22.80 12.77 10.60
C PRO A 72 -22.35 11.53 11.40
N ALA A 73 -22.48 10.33 10.82
CA ALA A 73 -22.01 9.10 11.47
C ALA A 73 -20.47 9.07 11.59
N VAL A 74 -19.75 9.56 10.59
CA VAL A 74 -18.28 9.69 10.64
C VAL A 74 -17.87 10.71 11.71
N GLU A 75 -18.50 11.88 11.75
CA GLU A 75 -18.23 12.92 12.75
C GLU A 75 -18.38 12.40 14.18
N GLN A 76 -19.45 11.66 14.48
CA GLN A 76 -19.65 11.04 15.80
C GLN A 76 -18.67 9.90 16.06
N THR A 77 -18.33 9.11 15.04
CA THR A 77 -17.39 8.00 15.19
C THR A 77 -16.02 8.49 15.64
N VAL A 78 -15.47 9.49 14.96
CA VAL A 78 -14.10 9.95 15.20
C VAL A 78 -13.92 10.55 16.60
N GLU A 79 -14.99 11.04 17.24
CA GLU A 79 -14.97 11.50 18.64
C GLU A 79 -14.66 10.38 19.64
N THR A 80 -14.93 9.13 19.27
CA THR A 80 -14.77 7.96 20.15
C THR A 80 -13.53 7.12 19.81
N LEU A 81 -12.96 7.34 18.62
CA LEU A 81 -11.80 6.58 18.17
C LEU A 81 -10.51 7.04 18.90
N PRO A 82 -9.56 6.13 19.12
CA PRO A 82 -8.23 6.52 19.60
C PRO A 82 -7.58 7.50 18.62
N GLU A 83 -6.90 8.54 19.12
CA GLU A 83 -6.21 9.55 18.31
C GLU A 83 -5.24 8.95 17.28
N GLN A 84 -4.56 7.87 17.64
CA GLN A 84 -3.62 7.15 16.79
C GLN A 84 -4.31 6.00 16.05
N SER A 85 -5.29 6.31 15.21
CA SER A 85 -6.00 5.31 14.42
C SER A 85 -6.43 5.85 13.07
N VAL A 86 -6.86 4.93 12.19
CA VAL A 86 -7.49 5.28 10.92
C VAL A 86 -8.85 4.60 10.83
N LEU A 87 -9.79 5.25 10.16
CA LEU A 87 -11.14 4.74 9.93
C LEU A 87 -11.31 4.42 8.45
N SER A 88 -11.77 3.21 8.14
CA SER A 88 -12.14 2.81 6.78
C SER A 88 -13.58 2.35 6.77
N LEU A 89 -14.43 3.03 5.99
CA LEU A 89 -15.88 2.80 5.97
C LEU A 89 -16.27 1.59 5.10
N TYR A 90 -15.28 0.97 4.47
CA TYR A 90 -15.40 -0.18 3.60
C TYR A 90 -14.54 -1.35 4.11
N LEU A 91 -15.17 -2.51 4.33
CA LEU A 91 -14.51 -3.77 4.65
C LEU A 91 -14.78 -4.76 3.52
N GLY A 92 -13.79 -4.93 2.64
CA GLY A 92 -13.92 -5.78 1.45
C GLY A 92 -13.99 -7.27 1.76
N ARG A 93 -14.67 -8.03 0.89
CA ARG A 93 -14.72 -9.50 0.98
C ARG A 93 -13.37 -10.17 0.72
N GLU A 94 -12.52 -9.54 -0.08
CA GLU A 94 -11.22 -10.08 -0.53
C GLU A 94 -10.07 -9.15 -0.14
N GLY A 95 -8.89 -9.68 0.21
CA GLY A 95 -7.68 -8.88 0.47
C GLY A 95 -6.88 -9.33 1.70
N SER A 96 -7.55 -9.76 2.78
CA SER A 96 -6.89 -10.31 3.98
C SER A 96 -7.76 -11.36 4.67
N ARG A 97 -7.32 -12.63 4.67
CA ARG A 97 -8.06 -13.75 5.31
C ARG A 97 -8.28 -13.54 6.81
N GLY A 98 -7.33 -12.92 7.51
CA GLY A 98 -7.42 -12.69 8.96
C GLY A 98 -8.48 -11.63 9.30
N ILE A 99 -8.54 -10.56 8.52
CA ILE A 99 -9.52 -9.48 8.68
C ILE A 99 -10.90 -9.96 8.21
N ALA A 100 -11.00 -10.65 7.09
CA ALA A 100 -12.26 -11.25 6.62
C ALA A 100 -12.86 -12.21 7.68
N ALA A 101 -12.06 -13.10 8.24
CA ALA A 101 -12.52 -13.99 9.32
C ALA A 101 -12.93 -13.22 10.59
N ALA A 102 -12.28 -12.08 10.88
CA ALA A 102 -12.68 -11.24 12.01
C ALA A 102 -14.02 -10.55 11.76
N ALA A 103 -14.25 -10.11 10.54
CA ALA A 103 -15.49 -9.48 10.11
C ALA A 103 -16.65 -10.49 10.08
N GLU A 104 -16.45 -11.71 9.59
CA GLU A 104 -17.46 -12.78 9.70
C GLU A 104 -17.84 -13.08 11.16
N ARG A 105 -16.85 -13.11 12.06
CA ARG A 105 -17.10 -13.23 13.51
C ARG A 105 -17.83 -12.02 14.07
N ALA A 106 -17.51 -10.81 13.61
CA ALA A 106 -18.18 -9.60 14.03
C ALA A 106 -19.66 -9.62 13.63
N THR A 107 -19.96 -9.94 12.37
CA THR A 107 -21.32 -10.11 11.87
C THR A 107 -22.08 -11.16 12.66
N THR A 108 -21.48 -12.32 12.93
CA THR A 108 -22.12 -13.40 13.71
C THR A 108 -22.42 -12.99 15.15
N ARG A 109 -21.59 -12.13 15.75
CA ARG A 109 -21.71 -11.68 17.14
C ARG A 109 -22.54 -10.40 17.30
N GLY A 110 -22.99 -9.78 16.21
CA GLY A 110 -23.60 -8.45 16.24
C GLY A 110 -22.63 -7.38 16.75
N ALA A 111 -21.32 -7.54 16.50
CA ALA A 111 -20.33 -6.54 16.85
C ALA A 111 -20.36 -5.40 15.82
N ALA A 112 -20.32 -4.16 16.30
CA ALA A 112 -20.38 -2.97 15.45
C ALA A 112 -19.05 -2.68 14.75
N TRP A 113 -17.94 -3.21 15.27
CA TRP A 113 -16.60 -2.83 14.81
C TRP A 113 -15.67 -4.01 14.59
N VAL A 114 -14.85 -3.90 13.56
CA VAL A 114 -13.60 -4.64 13.42
C VAL A 114 -12.43 -3.69 13.57
N GLN A 115 -11.49 -4.05 14.45
CA GLN A 115 -10.20 -3.37 14.56
C GLN A 115 -9.12 -4.26 13.93
N ALA A 116 -8.46 -3.78 12.88
CA ALA A 116 -7.35 -4.47 12.23
C ALA A 116 -6.00 -3.79 12.51
N PRO A 117 -4.89 -4.54 12.46
CA PRO A 117 -3.56 -3.97 12.71
C PRO A 117 -3.05 -3.06 11.58
N HIS A 118 -3.71 -3.04 10.42
CA HIS A 118 -3.38 -2.16 9.30
C HIS A 118 -4.60 -1.98 8.39
N LEU A 119 -4.57 -0.89 7.62
CA LEU A 119 -5.51 -0.60 6.55
C LEU A 119 -5.32 -1.57 5.37
N VAL A 120 -6.41 -1.99 4.73
CA VAL A 120 -6.35 -2.88 3.55
C VAL A 120 -7.03 -2.31 2.32
N TRP A 121 -8.11 -1.54 2.49
CA TRP A 121 -8.94 -1.08 1.37
C TRP A 121 -9.08 0.44 1.34
N GLY A 122 -9.31 0.96 0.13
CA GLY A 122 -9.16 2.37 -0.23
C GLY A 122 -10.42 3.16 -0.55
N VAL A 123 -11.63 2.69 -0.27
CA VAL A 123 -12.84 3.31 -0.86
C VAL A 123 -13.25 4.62 -0.16
N ALA A 124 -13.20 4.61 1.17
CA ALA A 124 -13.55 5.76 2.00
C ALA A 124 -12.76 5.69 3.30
N ILE A 125 -11.72 6.53 3.42
CA ILE A 125 -10.75 6.50 4.52
C ILE A 125 -10.73 7.85 5.22
N ALA A 126 -10.87 7.84 6.55
CA ALA A 126 -10.61 8.99 7.38
C ALA A 126 -9.34 8.81 8.23
N ALA A 127 -8.57 9.89 8.38
CA ALA A 127 -7.41 9.95 9.25
C ALA A 127 -7.30 11.32 9.95
N PRO A 128 -6.62 11.40 11.11
CA PRO A 128 -6.34 12.66 11.79
C PRO A 128 -5.55 13.62 10.89
N THR A 129 -5.99 14.89 10.79
CA THR A 129 -5.35 15.91 9.95
C THR A 129 -3.88 16.13 10.31
N ALA A 130 -3.56 16.12 11.60
CA ALA A 130 -2.21 16.24 12.11
C ALA A 130 -1.24 15.15 11.57
N SER A 131 -1.76 14.01 11.11
CA SER A 131 -0.93 12.93 10.55
C SER A 131 -0.63 13.09 9.05
N ILE A 132 -1.40 13.92 8.35
CA ILE A 132 -1.41 14.02 6.88
C ILE A 132 -0.09 14.56 6.31
N PRO A 133 0.52 15.66 6.80
CA PRO A 133 1.75 16.17 6.19
C PRO A 133 2.88 15.13 6.19
N ALA A 134 3.11 14.48 7.34
CA ALA A 134 4.12 13.44 7.47
C ALA A 134 3.78 12.17 6.65
N MET A 135 2.48 11.86 6.49
CA MET A 135 2.01 10.79 5.62
C MET A 135 2.34 11.07 4.16
N LEU A 136 2.03 12.28 3.67
CA LEU A 136 2.29 12.69 2.29
C LEU A 136 3.79 12.66 2.00
N ASP A 137 4.60 13.26 2.88
CA ASP A 137 6.07 13.27 2.74
C ASP A 137 6.66 11.86 2.71
N TRP A 138 6.15 10.95 3.54
CA TRP A 138 6.61 9.56 3.56
C TRP A 138 6.19 8.82 2.30
N CYS A 139 4.93 8.98 1.87
CA CYS A 139 4.42 8.35 0.67
C CYS A 139 5.11 8.89 -0.60
N ASP A 140 5.49 10.16 -0.65
CA ASP A 140 6.18 10.76 -1.80
C ASP A 140 7.59 10.18 -2.00
N ARG A 141 8.23 9.69 -0.92
CA ARG A 141 9.54 9.01 -0.98
C ARG A 141 9.45 7.54 -1.41
N LEU A 142 8.27 6.96 -1.49
CA LEU A 142 8.13 5.58 -1.94
C LEU A 142 8.34 5.48 -3.46
N GLU A 143 9.51 4.97 -3.83
CA GLU A 143 9.87 4.58 -5.20
C GLU A 143 9.08 3.34 -5.69
N TRP A 144 8.37 2.67 -4.77
CA TRP A 144 7.64 1.43 -5.04
C TRP A 144 6.59 1.59 -6.16
N PRO A 145 6.48 0.63 -7.09
CA PRO A 145 5.69 0.78 -8.32
C PRO A 145 4.17 0.75 -8.12
N SER A 146 3.67 0.62 -6.88
CA SER A 146 2.23 0.70 -6.65
C SER A 146 1.76 2.15 -6.85
N ARG A 147 1.19 2.40 -8.03
CA ARG A 147 0.41 3.62 -8.33
C ARG A 147 -0.90 3.67 -7.56
N VAL A 148 -1.25 2.61 -6.84
CA VAL A 148 -2.50 2.52 -6.09
C VAL A 148 -2.33 3.30 -4.79
N TYR A 149 -3.10 4.38 -4.66
CA TYR A 149 -2.92 5.36 -3.59
C TYR A 149 -3.16 4.76 -2.20
N ASP A 150 -4.16 3.90 -2.05
CA ASP A 150 -4.54 3.24 -0.79
C ASP A 150 -3.43 2.37 -0.21
N THR A 151 -2.64 1.72 -1.07
CA THR A 151 -1.51 0.89 -0.68
C THR A 151 -0.40 1.72 -0.04
N ARG A 152 -0.22 2.97 -0.49
CA ARG A 152 0.74 3.91 0.12
C ARG A 152 0.28 4.33 1.52
N LEU A 153 -1.00 4.66 1.67
CA LEU A 153 -1.61 4.96 2.96
C LEU A 153 -1.50 3.78 3.92
N ALA A 154 -1.86 2.58 3.45
CA ALA A 154 -1.77 1.35 4.22
C ALA A 154 -0.34 1.08 4.71
N ALA A 155 0.65 1.24 3.84
CA ALA A 155 2.05 1.07 4.21
C ALA A 155 2.51 2.10 5.27
N TYR A 156 2.09 3.37 5.14
CA TYR A 156 2.43 4.40 6.11
C TYR A 156 1.82 4.13 7.50
N TYR A 157 0.50 3.90 7.56
CA TYR A 157 -0.17 3.67 8.84
C TYR A 157 0.23 2.34 9.48
N GLN A 158 0.56 1.33 8.67
CA GLN A 158 1.20 0.11 9.16
C GLN A 158 2.59 0.39 9.74
N HIS A 159 3.42 1.23 9.09
CA HIS A 159 4.72 1.63 9.63
C HIS A 159 4.59 2.40 10.96
N ARG A 160 3.52 3.18 11.12
CA ARG A 160 3.18 3.87 12.38
C ARG A 160 2.54 2.96 13.43
N ALA A 161 2.24 1.69 13.10
CA ALA A 161 1.47 0.77 13.92
C ALA A 161 0.08 1.30 14.33
N TRP A 162 -0.54 2.11 13.48
CA TRP A 162 -1.88 2.63 13.72
C TRP A 162 -2.94 1.61 13.29
N PRO A 163 -3.82 1.16 14.19
CA PRO A 163 -4.88 0.25 13.83
C PRO A 163 -5.90 0.93 12.90
N ALA A 164 -6.45 0.12 11.99
CA ALA A 164 -7.58 0.50 11.15
C ALA A 164 -8.90 0.00 11.76
N TRP A 165 -9.88 0.88 11.86
CA TRP A 165 -11.23 0.59 12.33
C TRP A 165 -12.18 0.51 11.15
N TYR A 166 -13.07 -0.48 11.21
CA TYR A 166 -14.06 -0.72 10.17
C TYR A 166 -15.43 -0.94 10.81
N PRO A 167 -16.48 -0.24 10.37
CA PRO A 167 -17.83 -0.56 10.79
C PRO A 167 -18.27 -1.90 10.19
N VAL A 168 -19.03 -2.68 10.97
CA VAL A 168 -19.66 -3.93 10.55
C VAL A 168 -21.15 -3.87 10.86
N PRO A 169 -22.03 -3.84 9.84
CA PRO A 169 -21.72 -3.82 8.40
C PRO A 169 -21.02 -2.52 7.95
N SER A 170 -20.37 -2.56 6.78
CA SER A 170 -19.79 -1.37 6.13
C SER A 170 -20.86 -0.33 5.78
N TRP A 171 -20.49 0.95 5.81
CA TRP A 171 -21.35 2.08 5.42
C TRP A 171 -21.07 2.57 4.00
N VAL A 172 -20.04 2.02 3.37
CA VAL A 172 -19.67 2.26 1.98
C VAL A 172 -19.48 0.92 1.29
N ASP A 173 -19.88 0.86 0.02
CA ASP A 173 -19.55 -0.21 -0.92
C ASP A 173 -19.04 0.39 -2.25
N HIS A 174 -18.54 -0.43 -3.17
CA HIS A 174 -18.27 0.01 -4.54
C HIS A 174 -19.52 -0.08 -5.42
N GLY A 175 -19.65 0.90 -6.31
CA GLY A 175 -20.56 0.88 -7.44
C GLY A 175 -20.15 -0.12 -8.52
N GLY A 176 -21.11 -0.47 -9.38
CA GLY A 176 -20.92 -1.45 -10.45
C GLY A 176 -19.97 -1.02 -11.58
N ALA A 177 -19.49 0.23 -11.58
CA ALA A 177 -18.60 0.76 -12.62
C ALA A 177 -17.24 0.02 -12.61
N PRO A 178 -16.67 -0.43 -13.74
CA PRO A 178 -15.41 -1.19 -13.77
C PRO A 178 -14.23 -0.47 -13.09
N SER A 179 -13.29 -1.23 -12.51
CA SER A 179 -12.07 -0.65 -11.93
C SER A 179 -11.22 0.03 -13.00
N LEU A 180 -10.88 1.31 -12.79
CA LEU A 180 -9.96 2.05 -13.65
C LEU A 180 -8.50 1.55 -13.58
N LEU A 181 -8.18 0.71 -12.59
CA LEU A 181 -6.85 0.11 -12.40
C LEU A 181 -6.77 -1.34 -12.90
N GLY A 182 -7.80 -1.82 -13.62
CA GLY A 182 -7.80 -3.15 -14.23
C GLY A 182 -7.90 -4.31 -13.24
N ARG A 183 -8.25 -4.07 -11.98
CA ARG A 183 -8.51 -5.13 -10.99
C ARG A 183 -10.00 -5.48 -11.01
N GLY A 184 -10.34 -6.70 -11.44
CA GLY A 184 -11.74 -7.13 -11.54
C GLY A 184 -11.96 -8.57 -11.06
N ALA A 185 -12.82 -8.73 -10.04
CA ALA A 185 -13.80 -9.83 -9.94
C ALA A 185 -14.87 -9.54 -8.86
N ARG A 186 -14.53 -9.00 -7.67
CA ARG A 186 -15.49 -8.78 -6.56
C ARG A 186 -15.11 -7.60 -5.66
N ARG A 187 -15.34 -6.38 -6.14
CA ARG A 187 -15.25 -5.15 -5.33
C ARG A 187 -16.56 -4.97 -4.58
N GLN A 188 -16.76 -5.77 -3.55
CA GLN A 188 -17.97 -5.76 -2.73
C GLN A 188 -17.56 -5.83 -1.27
N ALA A 189 -18.23 -5.04 -0.44
CA ALA A 189 -18.10 -5.17 1.00
C ALA A 189 -18.48 -6.60 1.43
N LEU A 190 -17.86 -7.08 2.51
CA LEU A 190 -18.24 -8.36 3.11
C LEU A 190 -19.70 -8.33 3.55
N ALA A 191 -20.09 -7.23 4.18
CA ALA A 191 -21.45 -6.87 4.51
C ALA A 191 -21.57 -5.34 4.35
N PHE A 192 -22.57 -4.89 3.59
CA PHE A 192 -22.91 -3.49 3.42
C PHE A 192 -24.29 -3.27 4.02
N VAL A 193 -24.47 -2.20 4.79
CA VAL A 193 -25.77 -1.89 5.40
C VAL A 193 -26.83 -1.56 4.34
N GLY A 194 -26.39 -1.06 3.18
CA GLY A 194 -27.27 -0.62 2.10
C GLY A 194 -27.25 0.89 1.94
N ALA A 195 -27.46 1.36 0.72
CA ALA A 195 -27.46 2.79 0.42
C ALA A 195 -28.58 3.51 1.20
N ASP A 196 -29.77 2.90 1.26
CA ASP A 196 -30.96 3.53 1.87
C ASP A 196 -31.05 3.32 3.38
N ALA A 197 -30.15 2.56 3.97
CA ALA A 197 -30.01 2.46 5.42
C ALA A 197 -29.23 3.66 5.97
N SER A 198 -29.45 4.01 7.24
CA SER A 198 -28.75 5.10 7.92
C SER A 198 -27.50 4.58 8.63
N ALA A 199 -26.33 5.13 8.27
CA ALA A 199 -25.09 4.87 8.99
C ALA A 199 -25.16 5.33 10.46
N LEU A 200 -25.93 6.40 10.73
CA LEU A 200 -26.10 6.96 12.06
C LEU A 200 -26.95 6.04 12.96
N GLU A 201 -28.00 5.44 12.41
CA GLU A 201 -28.79 4.43 13.13
C GLU A 201 -27.97 3.16 13.42
N GLU A 202 -27.11 2.74 12.49
CA GLU A 202 -26.18 1.63 12.72
C GLU A 202 -25.16 1.93 13.80
N LEU A 203 -24.60 3.14 13.80
CA LEU A 203 -23.66 3.59 14.85
C LEU A 203 -24.29 3.54 16.24
N GLY A 204 -25.59 3.87 16.35
CA GLY A 204 -26.34 3.84 17.61
C GLY A 204 -26.65 2.44 18.14
N ARG A 205 -26.34 1.36 17.40
CA ARG A 205 -26.55 -0.01 17.89
C ARG A 205 -25.43 -0.40 18.86
N ASP A 206 -25.82 -0.91 20.03
CA ASP A 206 -24.86 -1.47 20.97
C ASP A 206 -24.17 -2.69 20.34
N GLY A 207 -22.86 -2.63 20.21
CA GLY A 207 -22.06 -3.62 19.53
C GLY A 207 -20.59 -3.51 19.93
N GLY A 208 -20.03 -4.64 20.36
CA GLY A 208 -18.63 -4.70 20.76
C GLY A 208 -17.65 -4.54 19.58
N VAL A 209 -16.36 -4.66 19.91
CA VAL A 209 -15.26 -4.63 18.93
C VAL A 209 -14.68 -6.03 18.76
N VAL A 210 -14.54 -6.50 17.52
CA VAL A 210 -13.79 -7.71 17.20
C VAL A 210 -12.41 -7.32 16.65
N ARG A 211 -11.36 -7.70 17.37
CA ARG A 211 -9.99 -7.50 16.89
C ARG A 211 -9.64 -8.56 15.84
N ALA A 212 -9.23 -8.11 14.66
CA ALA A 212 -8.59 -8.96 13.69
C ALA A 212 -7.18 -9.28 14.17
N ARG A 213 -6.90 -10.57 14.27
CA ARG A 213 -5.52 -11.02 14.38
C ARG A 213 -4.97 -11.00 12.96
N THR A 214 -3.86 -10.30 12.73
CA THR A 214 -2.93 -10.81 11.74
C THR A 214 -2.63 -12.24 12.16
N ARG A 215 -2.51 -13.16 11.20
CA ARG A 215 -1.57 -14.24 11.46
C ARG A 215 -0.29 -13.49 11.80
N THR A 216 0.06 -13.40 13.08
CA THR A 216 1.46 -13.56 13.42
C THR A 216 1.85 -14.76 12.57
N ARG A 217 2.76 -14.54 11.61
CA ARG A 217 3.70 -15.60 11.25
C ARG A 217 3.94 -16.32 12.57
N LYS A 218 3.51 -17.58 12.69
CA LYS A 218 3.50 -18.34 13.96
C LYS A 218 4.56 -17.73 14.85
N GLU A 219 4.21 -17.27 16.05
CA GLU A 219 5.21 -17.21 17.11
C GLU A 219 5.69 -18.64 17.33
N THR A 220 6.49 -19.14 16.40
CA THR A 220 7.70 -19.82 16.73
C THR A 220 8.52 -18.69 17.32
N THR A 221 8.52 -18.58 18.64
CA THR A 221 9.71 -18.11 19.36
C THR A 221 10.86 -18.95 18.82
N VAL A 222 11.46 -18.50 17.71
CA VAL A 222 12.81 -18.90 17.33
C VAL A 222 13.63 -18.08 18.28
N SER A 223 14.14 -18.74 19.31
CA SER A 223 15.12 -18.13 20.19
C SER A 223 16.23 -17.55 19.31
N ASP A 224 16.79 -16.41 19.68
CA ASP A 224 17.89 -15.72 18.97
C ASP A 224 19.17 -16.60 18.82
N THR A 225 19.09 -17.86 19.25
CA THR A 225 20.10 -18.91 19.22
C THR A 225 19.90 -20.00 18.15
N ASP A 226 18.80 -19.98 17.39
CA ASP A 226 18.43 -21.07 16.46
C ASP A 226 18.68 -20.78 14.97
N LEU A 227 19.29 -19.63 14.64
CA LEU A 227 19.74 -19.33 13.28
C LEU A 227 21.20 -19.71 13.08
N VAL A 228 21.48 -20.32 11.92
CA VAL A 228 22.82 -20.60 11.44
C VAL A 228 23.10 -19.83 10.16
N ILE A 229 24.33 -19.39 10.01
CA ILE A 229 24.84 -18.75 8.80
C ILE A 229 25.80 -19.70 8.10
N ALA A 230 25.84 -19.64 6.78
CA ALA A 230 26.77 -20.46 6.00
C ALA A 230 28.21 -20.04 6.29
N LYS A 231 29.05 -20.96 6.76
CA LYS A 231 30.49 -20.73 6.96
C LYS A 231 31.32 -21.03 5.71
N THR A 232 30.71 -21.70 4.73
CA THR A 232 31.34 -22.08 3.45
C THR A 232 30.31 -21.97 2.32
N SER A 233 30.76 -21.52 1.13
CA SER A 233 29.93 -21.50 -0.07
C SER A 233 29.90 -22.88 -0.72
N ALA A 234 28.74 -23.35 -1.14
CA ALA A 234 28.58 -24.63 -1.83
C ALA A 234 27.35 -24.62 -2.73
N VAL A 235 27.33 -25.52 -3.72
CA VAL A 235 26.10 -25.85 -4.45
C VAL A 235 25.69 -27.25 -4.02
N VAL A 236 24.54 -27.36 -3.37
CA VAL A 236 24.02 -28.61 -2.84
C VAL A 236 22.75 -29.02 -3.58
N ARG A 237 22.36 -30.29 -3.45
CA ARG A 237 21.07 -30.77 -3.96
C ARG A 237 20.13 -30.95 -2.77
N HIS A 238 19.04 -30.19 -2.75
CA HIS A 238 18.07 -30.18 -1.68
C HIS A 238 16.65 -30.36 -2.26
N HIS A 239 15.91 -31.37 -1.78
CA HIS A 239 14.60 -31.76 -2.32
C HIS A 239 14.57 -31.88 -3.86
N GLY A 240 15.62 -32.48 -4.44
CA GLY A 240 15.75 -32.68 -5.88
C GLY A 240 16.14 -31.44 -6.69
N ARG A 241 16.27 -30.27 -6.06
CA ARG A 241 16.67 -29.01 -6.70
C ARG A 241 18.10 -28.62 -6.32
N ARG A 242 18.80 -27.91 -7.20
CA ARG A 242 20.11 -27.32 -6.87
C ARG A 242 19.89 -26.07 -6.03
N ALA A 243 20.57 -25.98 -4.90
CA ALA A 243 20.56 -24.82 -4.02
C ALA A 243 21.98 -24.26 -3.89
N VAL A 244 22.12 -22.95 -4.04
CA VAL A 244 23.39 -22.24 -3.82
C VAL A 244 23.41 -21.72 -2.40
N ILE A 245 24.39 -22.17 -1.63
CA ILE A 245 24.70 -21.69 -0.29
C ILE A 245 25.90 -20.75 -0.44
N GLN A 246 25.78 -19.51 0.04
CA GLN A 246 26.83 -18.50 0.01
C GLN A 246 27.31 -18.20 1.43
N LYS A 247 28.61 -18.37 1.67
CA LYS A 247 29.26 -18.03 2.93
C LYS A 247 28.92 -16.61 3.37
N GLY A 248 28.53 -16.43 4.63
CA GLY A 248 28.27 -15.12 5.23
C GLY A 248 26.99 -14.43 4.76
N THR A 249 26.24 -15.02 3.83
CA THR A 249 25.02 -14.42 3.26
C THR A 249 23.81 -15.32 3.45
N THR A 250 23.96 -16.62 3.25
CA THR A 250 22.85 -17.56 3.40
C THR A 250 22.64 -17.85 4.88
N VAL A 251 21.44 -17.54 5.38
CA VAL A 251 20.99 -17.84 6.75
C VAL A 251 19.85 -18.86 6.71
N ALA A 252 19.87 -19.81 7.62
CA ALA A 252 18.85 -20.85 7.75
C ALA A 252 18.55 -21.15 9.22
N GLU A 253 17.40 -21.76 9.50
CA GLU A 253 17.09 -22.28 10.82
C GLU A 253 17.90 -23.56 11.08
N LYS A 254 18.48 -23.70 12.28
CA LYS A 254 19.31 -24.86 12.67
C LYS A 254 18.62 -26.21 12.44
N GLY A 255 17.30 -26.25 12.53
CA GLY A 255 16.48 -27.45 12.30
C GLY A 255 16.04 -27.69 10.84
N ALA A 256 16.33 -26.78 9.91
CA ALA A 256 15.91 -26.91 8.52
C ALA A 256 16.59 -28.12 7.85
N ASP A 257 15.87 -28.82 6.97
CA ASP A 257 16.38 -30.02 6.29
C ASP A 257 17.70 -29.74 5.55
N ILE A 258 17.85 -28.58 4.89
CA ILE A 258 19.11 -28.20 4.22
C ILE A 258 20.29 -28.00 5.18
N VAL A 259 20.00 -27.64 6.44
CA VAL A 259 21.01 -27.54 7.51
C VAL A 259 21.34 -28.92 8.05
N ARG A 260 20.34 -29.78 8.26
CA ARG A 260 20.55 -31.16 8.73
C ARG A 260 21.31 -32.01 7.72
N ASP A 261 20.97 -31.91 6.44
CA ASP A 261 21.60 -32.68 5.35
C ASP A 261 23.04 -32.21 5.07
N HIS A 262 23.36 -30.97 5.43
CA HIS A 262 24.65 -30.34 5.14
C HIS A 262 25.22 -29.55 6.34
N GLU A 263 25.14 -30.10 7.55
CA GLU A 263 25.46 -29.40 8.81
C GLU A 263 26.88 -28.78 8.81
N HIS A 264 27.82 -29.46 8.13
CA HIS A 264 29.20 -29.00 7.96
C HIS A 264 29.36 -27.69 7.18
N LEU A 265 28.32 -27.19 6.49
CA LEU A 265 28.35 -25.90 5.78
C LEU A 265 27.93 -24.71 6.64
N TRP A 266 27.43 -24.95 7.85
CA TRP A 266 26.78 -23.93 8.67
C TRP A 266 27.52 -23.70 9.99
N GLU A 267 27.32 -22.54 10.58
CA GLU A 267 27.74 -22.19 11.94
C GLU A 267 26.70 -21.30 12.63
N PRO A 268 26.62 -21.29 13.98
CA PRO A 268 25.72 -20.41 14.70
C PRO A 268 25.97 -18.94 14.33
N ILE A 269 24.90 -18.19 14.06
CA ILE A 269 25.03 -16.76 13.83
C ILE A 269 25.44 -16.08 15.15
N ARG A 270 26.51 -15.28 15.13
CA ARG A 270 26.94 -14.45 16.25
C ARG A 270 26.75 -12.99 15.86
N VAL A 271 25.89 -12.28 16.57
CA VAL A 271 25.66 -10.85 16.36
C VAL A 271 26.33 -10.10 17.49
N ASP A 272 27.55 -9.62 17.25
CA ASP A 272 28.24 -8.73 18.18
C ASP A 272 27.79 -7.30 17.91
N TYR A 273 26.90 -6.76 18.75
CA TYR A 273 26.57 -5.33 18.72
C TYR A 273 27.71 -4.53 19.37
N PRO A 274 28.35 -3.58 18.69
CA PRO A 274 29.26 -2.67 19.37
C PRO A 274 28.43 -1.74 20.28
N ALA A 275 28.72 -1.79 21.59
CA ALA A 275 28.26 -0.78 22.53
C ALA A 275 28.81 0.60 22.11
N GLU A 276 27.97 1.62 22.23
CA GLU A 276 28.22 2.99 21.78
C GLU A 276 29.62 3.52 22.13
N GLN A 277 30.36 3.97 21.10
CA GLN A 277 31.24 5.15 21.15
C GLN A 277 31.79 5.49 19.76
N GLY A 278 31.79 6.78 19.43
CA GLY A 278 32.07 7.30 18.11
C GLY A 278 33.46 6.97 17.57
N SER A 279 33.54 6.66 16.27
CA SER A 279 34.67 6.98 15.40
C SER A 279 34.35 6.62 13.94
N ARG A 280 35.06 7.28 13.03
CA ARG A 280 34.89 7.28 11.57
C ARG A 280 34.95 5.88 10.95
N GLY A 281 34.03 5.65 10.01
CA GLY A 281 34.28 4.91 8.77
C GLY A 281 34.38 3.39 8.84
N ARG A 282 33.25 2.70 8.62
CA ARG A 282 33.21 1.53 7.75
C ARG A 282 31.79 1.34 7.22
N ARG A 283 31.65 1.21 5.90
CA ARG A 283 30.41 0.89 5.20
C ARG A 283 29.87 -0.43 5.78
N VAL A 284 28.70 -0.39 6.39
CA VAL A 284 27.89 -1.58 6.69
C VAL A 284 27.25 -1.99 5.37
N GLU A 285 27.67 -3.11 4.81
CA GLU A 285 26.93 -3.75 3.71
C GLU A 285 25.79 -4.53 4.36
N ASP A 286 24.57 -3.99 4.26
CA ASP A 286 23.34 -4.68 4.64
C ASP A 286 23.12 -5.87 3.69
N THR A 287 23.47 -7.06 4.13
CA THR A 287 23.16 -8.32 3.44
C THR A 287 21.68 -8.64 3.60
N THR A 288 20.85 -8.23 2.63
CA THR A 288 19.45 -8.69 2.52
C THR A 288 19.36 -10.05 1.84
N ALA A 289 19.18 -11.11 2.64
CA ALA A 289 18.54 -12.34 2.19
C ALA A 289 17.60 -12.85 3.29
N ALA A 290 16.32 -13.01 2.98
CA ALA A 290 15.34 -13.57 3.90
C ALA A 290 15.58 -15.09 4.08
N PRO A 291 15.39 -15.65 5.29
CA PRO A 291 15.59 -17.08 5.55
C PRO A 291 14.70 -17.95 4.64
N GLY A 292 15.29 -18.92 3.94
CA GLY A 292 14.58 -19.95 3.18
C GLY A 292 14.38 -19.71 1.67
N GLN A 293 14.98 -18.70 1.06
CA GLN A 293 14.97 -18.59 -0.40
C GLN A 293 16.12 -19.36 -1.07
N VAL A 294 15.77 -20.48 -1.73
CA VAL A 294 16.63 -21.11 -2.74
C VAL A 294 16.48 -20.30 -4.02
N ARG A 295 17.54 -19.61 -4.46
CA ARG A 295 17.62 -18.99 -5.79
C ARG A 295 18.11 -20.04 -6.79
N GLU A 296 17.39 -20.21 -7.89
CA GLU A 296 17.84 -21.04 -9.02
C GLU A 296 19.06 -20.36 -9.67
N ALA A 297 20.12 -21.15 -9.90
CA ALA A 297 21.33 -20.65 -10.53
C ALA A 297 21.17 -20.70 -12.05
N ASP A 298 21.07 -19.53 -12.67
CA ASP A 298 21.27 -19.39 -14.11
C ASP A 298 22.77 -19.56 -14.39
N THR A 299 23.12 -20.61 -15.12
CA THR A 299 24.50 -20.91 -15.49
C THR A 299 24.93 -20.03 -16.66
N THR A 300 25.64 -18.94 -16.38
CA THR A 300 26.77 -18.49 -17.21
C THR A 300 27.80 -17.79 -16.33
N VAL A 301 28.93 -18.45 -16.10
CA VAL A 301 30.15 -17.85 -15.55
C VAL A 301 31.14 -17.72 -16.68
N ALA A 302 31.58 -16.51 -16.96
CA ALA A 302 32.93 -16.24 -17.43
C ALA A 302 33.37 -14.91 -16.80
N ALA A 303 34.53 -14.93 -16.14
CA ALA A 303 35.04 -13.87 -15.28
C ALA A 303 36.14 -13.04 -15.94
N ALA A 304 36.12 -11.73 -15.58
CA ALA A 304 37.20 -10.73 -15.51
C ALA A 304 37.73 -10.08 -16.82
N PRO A 305 38.29 -8.84 -16.79
CA PRO A 305 38.70 -8.01 -15.64
C PRO A 305 38.17 -6.55 -15.61
N LYS A 306 38.53 -5.83 -14.54
CA LYS A 306 38.24 -4.41 -14.19
C LYS A 306 38.63 -3.40 -15.28
N GLU A 307 37.73 -2.44 -15.55
CA GLU A 307 38.06 -1.10 -16.04
C GLU A 307 37.20 -0.03 -15.32
N GLU A 308 37.79 1.16 -15.15
CA GLU A 308 37.31 2.36 -14.47
C GLU A 308 36.18 3.09 -15.25
N PRO A 309 35.48 4.08 -14.64
CA PRO A 309 34.11 4.42 -15.02
C PRO A 309 34.06 5.22 -16.31
N THR A 310 33.36 4.69 -17.31
CA THR A 310 32.93 5.46 -18.48
C THR A 310 31.50 5.94 -18.28
N THR A 311 31.35 7.25 -18.44
CA THR A 311 30.12 8.04 -18.52
C THR A 311 28.96 7.28 -19.19
N GLU A 312 27.92 6.96 -18.41
CA GLU A 312 26.62 6.51 -18.94
C GLU A 312 26.07 7.59 -19.87
N ALA A 313 25.86 7.23 -21.14
CA ALA A 313 24.89 7.91 -21.98
C ALA A 313 23.53 7.88 -21.26
N PRO A 314 22.70 8.93 -21.36
CA PRO A 314 21.50 8.98 -20.53
C PRO A 314 20.48 7.84 -20.91
N ALA A 315 19.35 7.69 -20.22
CA ALA A 315 18.35 6.67 -20.58
C ALA A 315 17.32 7.19 -21.61
N GLU A 316 16.85 6.33 -22.54
CA GLU A 316 15.73 6.67 -23.44
C GLU A 316 14.49 7.13 -22.64
N PRO A 317 13.74 8.16 -23.10
CA PRO A 317 12.60 8.67 -22.38
C PRO A 317 11.45 7.66 -22.36
N THR A 318 10.92 7.41 -21.17
CA THR A 318 9.74 6.56 -20.99
C THR A 318 8.51 7.18 -21.65
N THR A 319 7.58 6.34 -22.13
CA THR A 319 6.27 6.76 -22.67
C THR A 319 5.52 7.71 -21.73
N LYS A 320 5.72 7.59 -20.40
CA LYS A 320 5.11 8.48 -19.39
C LYS A 320 5.69 9.89 -19.45
N GLN A 321 7.01 10.04 -19.61
CA GLN A 321 7.66 11.34 -19.72
C GLN A 321 7.22 12.07 -20.99
N VAL A 322 7.13 11.34 -22.11
CA VAL A 322 6.64 11.89 -23.37
C VAL A 322 5.18 12.35 -23.26
N ARG A 323 4.30 11.54 -22.65
CA ARG A 323 2.89 11.92 -22.40
C ARG A 323 2.76 13.16 -21.52
N ARG A 324 3.54 13.22 -20.43
CA ARG A 324 3.50 14.33 -19.47
C ARG A 324 3.87 15.63 -20.14
N TRP A 325 5.03 15.66 -20.80
CA TRP A 325 5.49 16.84 -21.53
C TRP A 325 4.51 17.25 -22.62
N ALA A 326 3.99 16.28 -23.39
CA ALA A 326 3.06 16.60 -24.47
C ALA A 326 1.78 17.26 -23.95
N LYS A 327 1.22 16.79 -22.83
CA LYS A 327 0.08 17.44 -22.18
C LYS A 327 0.42 18.85 -21.65
N GLU A 328 1.60 19.04 -21.06
CA GLU A 328 2.07 20.36 -20.59
C GLU A 328 2.25 21.37 -21.73
N GLN A 329 2.60 20.89 -22.93
CA GLN A 329 2.72 21.71 -24.15
C GLN A 329 1.39 21.85 -24.93
N GLY A 330 0.28 21.30 -24.41
CA GLY A 330 -1.04 21.41 -25.04
C GLY A 330 -1.27 20.48 -26.23
N TYR A 331 -0.45 19.44 -26.43
CA TYR A 331 -0.72 18.41 -27.43
C TYR A 331 -1.87 17.51 -26.99
N GLU A 332 -2.67 17.07 -27.96
CA GLU A 332 -3.68 16.02 -27.75
C GLU A 332 -2.98 14.65 -27.65
N VAL A 333 -3.18 13.94 -26.53
CA VAL A 333 -2.43 12.71 -26.24
C VAL A 333 -3.39 11.58 -25.88
N PRO A 334 -3.31 10.40 -26.54
CA PRO A 334 -4.09 9.24 -26.17
C PRO A 334 -3.84 8.82 -24.70
N SER A 335 -4.93 8.54 -23.97
CA SER A 335 -4.91 8.14 -22.55
C SER A 335 -4.17 6.81 -22.31
N SER A 336 -4.10 5.95 -23.32
CA SER A 336 -3.41 4.66 -23.30
C SER A 336 -2.88 4.27 -24.69
N GLY A 337 -2.10 3.18 -24.79
CA GLY A 337 -1.58 2.67 -26.07
C GLY A 337 -0.20 3.18 -26.50
N LYS A 338 0.19 2.91 -27.76
CA LYS A 338 1.44 3.39 -28.37
C LYS A 338 1.32 4.90 -28.64
N LEU A 339 2.37 5.67 -28.38
CA LEU A 339 2.36 7.10 -28.70
C LEU A 339 2.55 7.34 -30.20
N PRO A 340 1.89 8.37 -30.76
CA PRO A 340 2.19 8.86 -32.10
C PRO A 340 3.69 9.19 -32.25
N GLU A 341 4.29 8.80 -33.38
CA GLU A 341 5.74 8.92 -33.61
C GLU A 341 6.20 10.39 -33.72
N ASP A 342 5.33 11.26 -34.23
CA ASP A 342 5.47 12.71 -34.29
C ASP A 342 5.56 13.34 -32.89
N LEU A 343 4.80 12.82 -31.93
CA LEU A 343 4.76 13.30 -30.55
C LEU A 343 6.03 12.89 -29.77
N VAL A 344 6.53 11.68 -30.03
CA VAL A 344 7.85 11.22 -29.55
C VAL A 344 8.99 12.04 -30.17
N ALA A 345 8.91 12.34 -31.47
CA ALA A 345 9.90 13.17 -32.15
C ALA A 345 9.91 14.62 -31.66
N ALA A 346 8.73 15.19 -31.37
CA ALA A 346 8.60 16.52 -30.79
C ALA A 346 9.23 16.59 -29.39
N TYR A 347 9.00 15.56 -28.56
CA TYR A 347 9.66 15.43 -27.26
C TYR A 347 11.18 15.37 -27.38
N LYS A 348 11.68 14.55 -28.31
CA LYS A 348 13.13 14.43 -28.60
C LYS A 348 13.74 15.76 -29.05
N ARG A 349 13.02 16.56 -29.85
CA ARG A 349 13.48 17.89 -30.29
C ARG A 349 13.57 18.89 -29.14
N ALA A 350 12.59 18.87 -28.24
CA ALA A 350 12.54 19.79 -27.09
C ALA A 350 13.60 19.48 -26.01
N HIS A 351 14.09 18.24 -25.94
CA HIS A 351 15.04 17.78 -24.92
C HIS A 351 16.44 17.49 -25.49
N GLY A 352 16.81 18.12 -26.60
CA GLY A 352 18.18 18.10 -27.13
C GLY A 352 18.61 16.78 -27.76
N GLY A 353 17.78 16.23 -28.65
CA GLY A 353 17.94 14.91 -29.26
C GLY A 353 19.36 14.54 -29.73
N GLY A 354 19.91 13.52 -29.09
CA GLY A 354 21.04 12.71 -29.53
C GLY A 354 21.04 11.41 -28.71
N TRP A 355 20.59 10.33 -29.32
CA TRP A 355 20.62 8.96 -28.81
C TRP A 355 21.14 8.06 -29.92
#